data_AF-A0A3D3HMS8-F1
#
_entry.id   AF-A0A3D3HMS8-F1
#
_cell.length_a   1.000
_cell.length_b   1.000
_cell.length_c   1.000
_cell.angle_alpha   90.00
_cell.angle_beta   90.00
_cell.angle_gamma   90.00
#
_symmetry.space_group_name_H-M   'P 1'
#
loop_
_entity.id
_entity.type
_entity.pdbx_description
1 polymer ?
#
loop_
_entity_poly.entity_id
_entity_poly.type
_entity_poly.pdbx_seq_one_letter_code
_entity_poly.pdbx_strand_id
1 'polypeptide(L)'
;MKPDPYSFAHLLPDTPRAQGYTGRGLMYRHSTASVSNEPATEHHRTHSDAHCIAESQEARNNPVYALTLIKRNVPHQSGIEQLTGSPRHLSRYTTRKMEALHPGWELLDDDDKNMAAFRYSTQNSDGNGYTESLQAAGEKLAQYIEPMTEAELQALIWRTTQRQNELQTPESVAQRMYEAEEEKRRADEEGKRQRKEYRRRYGA
;
A
#
# COMPACT_ATOMS: atom_id res chain seq x y z
N MET A 1 -40.85 5.68 -30.97
CA MET A 1 -40.35 4.40 -31.49
C MET A 1 -40.42 3.39 -30.35
N LYS A 2 -41.07 2.23 -30.56
CA LYS A 2 -41.16 1.17 -29.55
C LYS A 2 -39.88 0.31 -29.67
N PRO A 3 -39.18 -0.04 -28.58
CA PRO A 3 -38.05 -0.95 -28.65
C PRO A 3 -38.54 -2.38 -28.92
N ASP A 4 -37.94 -3.05 -29.90
CA ASP A 4 -38.27 -4.43 -30.27
C ASP A 4 -37.87 -5.40 -29.13
N PRO A 5 -38.80 -6.26 -28.66
CA PRO A 5 -38.55 -7.19 -27.57
C PRO A 5 -37.64 -8.38 -27.93
N TYR A 6 -37.18 -8.48 -29.19
CA TYR A 6 -36.36 -9.58 -29.71
C TYR A 6 -35.07 -9.11 -30.38
N SER A 7 -34.44 -8.05 -29.85
CA SER A 7 -33.11 -7.63 -30.29
C SER A 7 -32.04 -8.30 -29.42
N PHE A 8 -31.34 -9.30 -29.95
CA PHE A 8 -30.23 -10.00 -29.29
C PHE A 8 -28.89 -9.26 -29.40
N ALA A 9 -28.91 -7.93 -29.58
CA ALA A 9 -27.71 -7.12 -29.82
C ALA A 9 -26.66 -7.24 -28.70
N HIS A 10 -27.08 -7.59 -27.48
CA HIS A 10 -26.24 -7.83 -26.31
C HIS A 10 -25.45 -9.16 -26.33
N LEU A 11 -25.65 -10.00 -27.34
CA LEU A 11 -24.89 -11.25 -27.53
C LEU A 11 -23.78 -11.13 -28.58
N LEU A 12 -23.64 -9.97 -29.24
CA LEU A 12 -22.52 -9.74 -30.15
C LEU A 12 -21.23 -9.48 -29.33
N PRO A 13 -20.10 -10.05 -29.76
CA PRO A 13 -18.82 -9.97 -29.03
C PRO A 13 -18.28 -8.54 -28.87
N ASP A 14 -18.76 -7.60 -29.67
CA ASP A 14 -18.25 -6.22 -29.74
C ASP A 14 -19.12 -5.18 -29.00
N THR A 15 -20.03 -5.61 -28.11
CA THR A 15 -20.77 -4.65 -27.27
C THR A 15 -19.98 -4.26 -26.01
N PRO A 16 -19.98 -2.97 -25.60
CA PRO A 16 -19.35 -2.55 -24.36
C PRO A 16 -20.06 -3.22 -23.19
N ARG A 17 -19.39 -4.19 -22.57
CA ARG A 17 -19.91 -4.89 -21.38
C ARG A 17 -20.24 -3.88 -20.30
N ALA A 18 -21.46 -3.98 -19.77
CA ALA A 18 -21.83 -3.35 -18.51
C ALA A 18 -20.79 -3.75 -17.45
N GLN A 19 -20.18 -2.75 -16.83
CA GLN A 19 -19.17 -2.91 -15.79
C GLN A 19 -19.85 -3.55 -14.57
N GLY A 20 -19.83 -4.88 -14.54
CA GLY A 20 -20.44 -5.68 -13.50
C GLY A 20 -19.73 -5.45 -12.17
N TYR A 21 -20.49 -4.90 -11.23
CA TYR A 21 -20.50 -5.24 -9.81
C TYR A 21 -19.41 -6.26 -9.40
N THR A 22 -18.27 -5.76 -8.92
CA THR A 22 -17.26 -6.56 -8.22
C THR A 22 -17.72 -6.74 -6.77
N GLY A 23 -18.48 -7.82 -6.54
CA GLY A 23 -18.77 -8.28 -5.20
C GLY A 23 -17.48 -8.56 -4.41
N ARG A 24 -17.41 -8.03 -3.19
CA ARG A 24 -16.51 -8.44 -2.10
C ARG A 24 -15.03 -8.63 -2.49
N GLY A 25 -14.37 -7.53 -2.83
CA GLY A 25 -12.94 -7.39 -2.52
C GLY A 25 -12.80 -6.90 -1.09
N LEU A 26 -12.26 -7.73 -0.20
CA LEU A 26 -11.80 -7.31 1.13
C LEU A 26 -10.98 -6.02 0.97
N MET A 27 -11.47 -4.92 1.52
CA MET A 27 -10.65 -3.74 1.70
C MET A 27 -9.61 -4.05 2.78
N TYR A 28 -8.40 -4.41 2.37
CA TYR A 28 -7.22 -4.05 3.16
C TYR A 28 -7.15 -2.52 3.16
N ARG A 29 -7.92 -1.88 4.05
CA ARG A 29 -7.50 -0.62 4.62
C ARG A 29 -6.21 -0.94 5.34
N HIS A 30 -5.09 -0.57 4.74
CA HIS A 30 -4.00 -0.04 5.53
C HIS A 30 -4.60 1.17 6.25
N SER A 31 -5.12 0.93 7.45
CA SER A 31 -5.16 1.98 8.45
C SER A 31 -3.73 2.50 8.48
N THR A 32 -3.52 3.70 7.96
CA THR A 32 -2.41 4.54 8.39
C THR A 32 -2.63 4.70 9.89
N ALA A 33 -2.12 3.74 10.65
CA ALA A 33 -1.90 3.91 12.07
C ALA A 33 -1.14 5.22 12.13
N SER A 34 -1.79 6.24 12.68
CA SER A 34 -1.18 7.47 13.11
C SER A 34 0.17 7.09 13.70
N VAL A 35 1.24 7.52 13.02
CA VAL A 35 2.62 7.45 13.51
C VAL A 35 2.56 8.17 14.83
N SER A 36 2.34 7.37 15.88
CA SER A 36 2.31 7.87 17.24
C SER A 36 3.75 8.24 17.47
N ASN A 37 3.98 9.54 17.57
CA ASN A 37 5.27 10.12 17.94
C ASN A 37 5.49 9.83 19.44
N GLU A 38 5.48 8.55 19.80
CA GLU A 38 5.92 8.08 21.10
C GLU A 38 7.46 8.14 21.07
N PRO A 39 8.10 8.71 22.11
CA PRO A 39 9.55 8.69 22.19
C PRO A 39 9.97 7.24 22.09
N ALA A 40 10.94 6.95 21.23
CA ALA A 40 11.57 5.64 21.13
C ALA A 40 12.05 5.23 22.53
N THR A 41 11.20 4.55 23.29
CA THR A 41 11.67 3.77 24.42
C THR A 41 12.63 2.77 23.81
N GLU A 42 13.87 2.83 24.27
CA GLU A 42 14.95 1.91 24.02
C GLU A 42 14.52 0.49 24.45
N HIS A 43 13.55 -0.10 23.76
CA HIS A 43 13.58 -1.52 23.52
C HIS A 43 14.89 -1.69 22.77
N HIS A 44 15.89 -2.24 23.45
CA HIS A 44 17.06 -2.83 22.81
C HIS A 44 16.55 -3.48 21.53
N ARG A 45 16.81 -2.85 20.38
CA ARG A 45 16.31 -3.37 19.10
C ARG A 45 16.96 -4.72 18.97
N THR A 46 16.18 -5.76 19.23
CA THR A 46 16.62 -7.15 19.28
C THR A 46 16.94 -7.68 17.89
N HIS A 47 16.54 -6.91 16.87
CA HIS A 47 16.75 -7.23 15.48
C HIS A 47 18.11 -6.79 14.97
N SER A 48 18.63 -7.55 14.00
CA SER A 48 19.89 -7.20 13.34
C SER A 48 19.79 -5.88 12.58
N ASP A 49 20.95 -5.26 12.33
CA ASP A 49 21.05 -4.08 11.48
C ASP A 49 20.42 -4.30 10.09
N ALA A 50 20.52 -5.52 9.56
CA ALA A 50 19.94 -5.88 8.27
C ALA A 50 18.41 -5.83 8.29
N HIS A 51 17.77 -6.31 9.36
CA HIS A 51 16.34 -6.18 9.56
C HIS A 51 15.93 -4.70 9.66
N CYS A 52 16.65 -3.90 10.47
CA CYS A 52 16.33 -2.48 10.62
C CYS A 52 16.44 -1.70 9.30
N ILE A 53 17.44 -2.03 8.47
CA ILE A 53 17.55 -1.45 7.12
C ILE A 53 16.40 -1.94 6.24
N ALA A 54 16.10 -3.24 6.23
CA ALA A 54 15.06 -3.81 5.37
C ALA A 54 13.64 -3.32 5.69
N GLU A 55 13.34 -3.05 6.96
CA GLU A 55 12.04 -2.54 7.40
C GLU A 55 11.84 -1.05 7.03
N SER A 56 12.94 -0.30 6.89
CA SER A 56 12.93 1.14 6.66
C SER A 56 12.19 1.56 5.38
N GLN A 57 11.54 2.73 5.42
CA GLN A 57 10.80 3.24 4.27
C GLN A 57 11.76 3.65 3.14
N GLU A 58 12.94 4.13 3.48
CA GLU A 58 14.01 4.51 2.56
C GLU A 58 14.52 3.29 1.78
N ALA A 59 14.67 2.14 2.44
CA ALA A 59 15.03 0.90 1.78
C ALA A 59 13.96 0.40 0.81
N ARG A 60 12.67 0.57 1.14
CA ARG A 60 11.57 0.28 0.21
C ARG A 60 11.60 1.18 -1.02
N ASN A 61 11.99 2.44 -0.85
CA ASN A 61 12.13 3.39 -1.95
C ASN A 61 13.36 3.09 -2.82
N ASN A 62 14.44 2.54 -2.25
CA ASN A 62 15.68 2.22 -2.94
C ASN A 62 16.20 0.81 -2.59
N PRO A 63 15.50 -0.25 -3.08
CA PRO A 63 15.76 -1.61 -2.62
C PRO A 63 17.08 -2.18 -3.12
N VAL A 64 17.53 -1.76 -4.31
CA VAL A 64 18.81 -2.18 -4.88
C VAL A 64 19.96 -1.66 -4.01
N TYR A 65 19.93 -0.40 -3.60
CA TYR A 65 20.97 0.16 -2.76
C TYR A 65 20.95 -0.43 -1.35
N ALA A 66 19.77 -0.58 -0.74
CA ALA A 66 19.61 -1.20 0.57
C ALA A 66 20.24 -2.60 0.64
N LEU A 67 20.02 -3.44 -0.39
CA LEU A 67 20.68 -4.75 -0.47
C LEU A 67 22.21 -4.65 -0.51
N THR A 68 22.76 -3.62 -1.15
CA THR A 68 24.23 -3.44 -1.16
C THR A 68 24.76 -3.03 0.21
N LEU A 69 24.02 -2.20 0.95
CA LEU A 69 24.38 -1.78 2.30
C LEU A 69 24.34 -2.96 3.27
N ILE A 70 23.30 -3.79 3.20
CA ILE A 70 23.17 -5.02 4.00
C ILE A 70 24.35 -5.97 3.71
N LYS A 71 24.68 -6.20 2.43
CA LYS A 71 25.82 -7.04 2.05
C LYS A 71 27.17 -6.51 2.53
N ARG A 72 27.28 -5.18 2.69
CA ARG A 72 28.48 -4.51 3.21
C ARG A 72 28.53 -4.48 4.75
N ASN A 73 27.51 -5.01 5.43
CA ASN A 73 27.36 -4.96 6.89
C ASN A 73 27.46 -3.52 7.44
N VAL A 74 26.82 -2.56 6.76
CA VAL A 74 26.75 -1.18 7.22
C VAL A 74 25.78 -1.10 8.41
N PRO A 75 26.13 -0.40 9.51
CA PRO A 75 25.21 -0.24 10.64
C PRO A 75 23.94 0.49 10.21
N HIS A 76 22.79 0.14 10.80
CA HIS A 76 21.50 0.60 10.30
C HIS A 76 21.33 2.12 10.28
N GLN A 77 21.87 2.83 11.28
CA GLN A 77 21.79 4.30 11.36
C GLN A 77 22.46 4.95 10.14
N SER A 78 23.72 4.59 9.88
CA SER A 78 24.45 5.10 8.70
C SER A 78 23.82 4.60 7.39
N GLY A 79 23.30 3.38 7.36
CA GLY A 79 22.63 2.84 6.19
C GLY A 79 21.39 3.63 5.79
N ILE A 80 20.54 3.98 6.77
CA ILE A 80 19.31 4.77 6.54
C ILE A 80 19.66 6.20 6.12
N GLU A 81 20.66 6.84 6.75
CA GLU A 81 21.13 8.17 6.35
C GLU A 81 21.61 8.18 4.89
N GLN A 82 22.40 7.18 4.50
CA GLN A 82 22.87 7.03 3.12
C GLN A 82 21.71 6.77 2.14
N LEU A 83 20.70 5.98 2.53
CA LEU A 83 19.51 5.75 1.71
C LEU A 83 18.67 7.01 1.54
N THR A 84 18.60 7.87 2.56
CA THR A 84 17.82 9.11 2.55
C THR A 84 18.42 10.13 1.57
N GLY A 85 19.75 10.27 1.56
CA GLY A 85 20.46 11.22 0.70
C GLY A 85 20.76 10.69 -0.70
N SER A 86 20.50 9.40 -0.98
CA SER A 86 20.89 8.76 -2.22
C SER A 86 19.77 8.76 -3.26
N PRO A 87 20.09 9.06 -4.54
CA PRO A 87 19.18 8.79 -5.64
C PRO A 87 18.91 7.28 -5.75
N ARG A 88 17.77 6.91 -6.33
CA ARG A 88 17.39 5.50 -6.47
C ARG A 88 18.40 4.78 -7.35
N HIS A 89 18.99 3.71 -6.84
CA HIS A 89 19.99 2.96 -7.57
C HIS A 89 19.36 2.03 -8.61
N LEU A 90 20.00 1.98 -9.78
CA LEU A 90 19.65 1.05 -10.84
C LEU A 90 20.36 -0.29 -10.65
N SER A 91 19.72 -1.37 -11.12
CA SER A 91 20.40 -2.66 -11.21
C SER A 91 21.49 -2.64 -12.27
N ARG A 92 22.53 -3.47 -12.11
CA ARG A 92 23.59 -3.62 -13.13
C ARG A 92 23.05 -4.01 -14.50
N TYR A 93 21.96 -4.78 -14.54
CA TYR A 93 21.30 -5.15 -15.78
C TYR A 93 20.67 -3.93 -16.46
N THR A 94 19.89 -3.15 -15.72
CA THR A 94 19.25 -1.93 -16.21
C THR A 94 20.28 -0.91 -16.67
N THR A 95 21.34 -0.69 -15.89
CA THR A 95 22.43 0.20 -16.28
C THR A 95 23.06 -0.21 -17.62
N ARG A 96 23.43 -1.49 -17.78
CA ARG A 96 24.01 -1.99 -19.04
C ARG A 96 23.06 -1.87 -20.23
N LYS A 97 21.77 -2.11 -20.02
CA LYS A 97 20.76 -1.94 -21.07
C LYS A 97 20.65 -0.49 -21.50
N MET A 98 20.58 0.43 -20.54
CA MET A 98 20.46 1.86 -20.82
C MET A 98 21.73 2.45 -21.43
N GLU A 99 22.93 1.99 -21.04
CA GLU A 99 24.20 2.33 -21.68
C GLU A 99 24.19 2.04 -23.19
N ALA A 100 23.58 0.92 -23.60
CA ALA A 100 23.50 0.53 -25.00
C ALA A 100 22.38 1.25 -25.78
N LEU A 101 21.31 1.67 -25.10
CA LEU A 101 20.08 2.16 -25.72
C LEU A 101 19.95 3.69 -25.71
N HIS A 102 20.55 4.36 -24.73
CA HIS A 102 20.41 5.79 -24.52
C HIS A 102 21.70 6.53 -24.87
N PRO A 103 21.74 7.28 -25.99
CA PRO A 103 22.88 8.11 -26.33
C PRO A 103 23.19 9.11 -25.20
N GLY A 104 24.47 9.30 -24.88
CA GLY A 104 24.88 10.22 -23.81
C GLY A 104 24.52 9.76 -22.40
N TRP A 105 24.19 8.48 -22.19
CA TRP A 105 23.90 7.92 -20.87
C TRP A 105 24.96 8.25 -19.81
N GLU A 106 26.24 8.24 -20.18
CA GLU A 106 27.35 8.54 -19.27
C GLU A 106 27.36 9.98 -18.76
N LEU A 107 26.74 10.91 -19.49
CA LEU A 107 26.69 12.34 -19.16
C LEU A 107 25.57 12.69 -18.18
N LEU A 108 24.61 11.77 -17.99
CA LEU A 108 23.50 11.96 -17.06
C LEU A 108 23.96 11.74 -15.62
N ASP A 109 23.39 12.51 -14.69
CA ASP A 109 23.52 12.24 -13.26
C ASP A 109 22.68 11.01 -12.86
N ASP A 110 22.81 10.55 -11.62
CA ASP A 110 22.16 9.32 -11.18
C ASP A 110 20.63 9.42 -11.10
N ASP A 111 20.09 10.62 -10.84
CA ASP A 111 18.65 10.88 -10.82
C ASP A 111 18.06 10.90 -12.25
N ASP A 112 18.72 11.57 -13.18
CA ASP A 112 18.35 11.61 -14.59
C ASP A 112 18.49 10.23 -15.23
N LYS A 113 19.52 9.46 -14.88
CA LYS A 113 19.65 8.04 -15.26
C LYS A 113 18.44 7.25 -14.75
N ASN A 114 18.04 7.46 -13.49
CA ASN A 114 16.89 6.77 -12.94
C ASN A 114 15.61 7.12 -13.71
N MET A 115 15.39 8.40 -13.95
CA MET A 115 14.23 8.92 -14.68
C MET A 115 14.18 8.40 -16.12
N ALA A 116 15.31 8.41 -16.83
CA ALA A 116 15.42 7.89 -18.19
C ALA A 116 15.15 6.37 -18.25
N ALA A 117 15.69 5.61 -17.30
CA ALA A 117 15.44 4.17 -17.21
C ALA A 117 13.96 3.85 -16.91
N PHE A 118 13.34 4.60 -16.00
CA PHE A 118 11.92 4.47 -15.69
C PHE A 118 11.02 4.78 -16.90
N ARG A 119 11.32 5.87 -17.63
CA ARG A 119 10.57 6.24 -18.84
C ARG A 119 10.67 5.16 -19.91
N TYR A 120 11.87 4.64 -20.17
CA TYR A 120 12.07 3.54 -21.12
C TYR A 120 11.27 2.30 -20.70
N SER A 121 11.36 1.91 -19.43
CA SER A 121 10.62 0.77 -18.89
C SER A 121 9.12 0.88 -19.12
N THR A 122 8.55 2.05 -18.82
CA THR A 122 7.12 2.33 -18.98
C THR A 122 6.67 2.25 -20.46
N GLN A 123 7.53 2.66 -21.39
CA GLN A 123 7.21 2.68 -22.82
C GLN A 123 7.44 1.33 -23.50
N ASN A 124 8.33 0.49 -22.95
CA ASN A 124 8.84 -0.70 -23.61
C ASN A 124 8.58 -1.98 -22.82
N SER A 125 7.48 -2.01 -22.04
CA SER A 125 7.08 -3.19 -21.24
C SER A 125 8.20 -3.74 -20.36
N ASP A 126 8.93 -2.84 -19.70
CA ASP A 126 10.10 -3.14 -18.89
C ASP A 126 11.26 -3.85 -19.62
N GLY A 127 11.46 -3.57 -20.91
CA GLY A 127 12.54 -4.18 -21.70
C GLY A 127 13.96 -3.92 -21.18
N ASN A 128 14.15 -2.94 -20.29
CA ASN A 128 15.42 -2.68 -19.58
C ASN A 128 15.46 -3.29 -18.15
N GLY A 129 14.41 -3.98 -17.71
CA GLY A 129 14.30 -4.65 -16.41
C GLY A 129 14.34 -3.69 -15.21
N TYR A 130 13.96 -2.42 -15.39
CA TYR A 130 13.89 -1.46 -14.29
C TYR A 130 12.91 -1.93 -13.22
N THR A 131 11.65 -2.23 -13.57
CA THR A 131 10.63 -2.61 -12.57
C THR A 131 10.88 -3.99 -11.99
N GLU A 132 11.24 -4.96 -12.84
CA GLU A 132 11.56 -6.33 -12.44
C GLU A 132 12.72 -6.36 -11.46
N SER A 133 13.78 -5.56 -11.71
CA SER A 133 14.92 -5.53 -10.80
C SER A 133 14.61 -4.90 -9.44
N LEU A 134 13.73 -3.90 -9.39
CA LEU A 134 13.26 -3.31 -8.13
C LEU A 134 12.38 -4.30 -7.36
N GLN A 135 11.48 -5.00 -8.05
CA GLN A 135 10.63 -6.01 -7.43
C GLN A 135 11.47 -7.15 -6.85
N ALA A 136 12.37 -7.74 -7.64
CA ALA A 136 13.26 -8.81 -7.20
C ALA A 136 14.16 -8.37 -6.03
N ALA A 137 14.61 -7.11 -6.03
CA ALA A 137 15.35 -6.54 -4.91
C ALA A 137 14.47 -6.41 -3.65
N GLY A 138 13.22 -5.96 -3.80
CA GLY A 138 12.26 -5.85 -2.70
C GLY A 138 11.91 -7.22 -2.09
N GLU A 139 11.66 -8.22 -2.93
CA GLU A 139 11.41 -9.61 -2.48
C GLU A 139 12.61 -10.17 -1.72
N LYS A 140 13.83 -9.86 -2.17
CA LYS A 140 15.04 -10.26 -1.47
C LYS A 140 15.25 -9.50 -0.15
N LEU A 141 14.87 -8.22 -0.08
CA LEU A 141 14.90 -7.47 1.18
C LEU A 141 13.95 -8.06 2.21
N ALA A 142 12.77 -8.52 1.79
CA ALA A 142 11.81 -9.16 2.69
C ALA A 142 12.39 -10.40 3.39
N GLN A 143 13.40 -11.07 2.81
CA GLN A 143 14.09 -12.21 3.44
C GLN A 143 14.97 -11.80 4.63
N TYR A 144 15.37 -10.53 4.71
CA TYR A 144 16.12 -9.99 5.85
C TYR A 144 15.22 -9.52 6.98
N ILE A 145 13.89 -9.52 6.77
CA ILE A 145 12.94 -9.18 7.82
C ILE A 145 12.83 -10.38 8.77
N GLU A 146 13.50 -10.27 9.90
CA GLU A 146 13.35 -11.19 11.03
C GLU A 146 11.90 -11.25 11.56
N PRO A 147 11.46 -12.43 12.05
CA PRO A 147 10.18 -12.55 12.73
C PRO A 147 10.21 -11.78 14.06
N MET A 148 9.03 -11.28 14.45
CA MET A 148 8.85 -10.54 15.70
C MET A 148 9.32 -11.37 16.91
N THR A 149 10.01 -10.72 17.83
CA THR A 149 10.50 -11.36 19.06
C THR A 149 9.36 -11.64 20.05
N GLU A 150 9.58 -12.54 21.00
CA GLU A 150 8.57 -12.87 22.02
C GLU A 150 8.17 -11.64 22.86
N ALA A 151 9.13 -10.77 23.19
CA ALA A 151 8.85 -9.54 23.94
C ALA A 151 7.94 -8.59 23.15
N GLU A 152 8.20 -8.41 21.85
CA GLU A 152 7.36 -7.60 20.96
C GLU A 152 5.98 -8.24 20.76
N LEU A 153 5.92 -9.57 20.69
CA LEU A 153 4.66 -10.31 20.61
C LEU A 153 3.80 -10.11 21.86
N GLN A 154 4.40 -10.21 23.04
CA GLN A 154 3.71 -9.94 24.31
C GLN A 154 3.26 -8.48 24.40
N ALA A 155 4.10 -7.54 23.98
CA ALA A 155 3.73 -6.12 23.92
C ALA A 155 2.55 -5.89 22.96
N LEU A 156 2.52 -6.56 21.80
CA LEU A 156 1.41 -6.49 20.85
C LEU A 156 0.12 -7.08 21.43
N ILE A 157 0.19 -8.28 22.03
CA ILE A 157 -0.94 -8.90 22.72
C ILE A 157 -1.47 -7.95 23.80
N TRP A 158 -0.61 -7.44 24.67
CA TRP A 158 -1.00 -6.50 25.71
C TRP A 158 -1.72 -5.27 25.14
N ARG A 159 -1.14 -4.63 24.12
CA ARG A 159 -1.72 -3.43 23.48
C ARG A 159 -3.08 -3.71 22.86
N THR A 160 -3.23 -4.87 22.21
CA THR A 160 -4.51 -5.27 21.61
C THR A 160 -5.56 -5.60 22.66
N THR A 161 -5.18 -6.30 23.73
CA THR A 161 -6.06 -6.59 24.87
C THR A 161 -6.50 -5.31 25.58
N GLN A 162 -5.60 -4.36 25.82
CA GLN A 162 -5.93 -3.06 26.41
C GLN A 162 -6.98 -2.30 25.59
N ARG A 163 -6.78 -2.18 24.27
CA ARG A 163 -7.74 -1.54 23.38
C ARG A 163 -9.10 -2.26 23.38
N GLN A 164 -9.11 -3.59 23.42
CA GLN A 164 -10.36 -4.35 23.52
C GLN A 164 -11.07 -4.09 24.85
N ASN A 165 -10.32 -4.02 25.95
CA ASN A 165 -10.87 -3.71 27.27
C ASN A 165 -11.46 -2.29 27.32
N GLU A 166 -10.80 -1.29 26.72
CA GLU A 166 -11.31 0.09 26.61
C GLU A 166 -12.67 0.14 25.89
N LEU A 167 -12.80 -0.61 24.79
CA LEU A 167 -14.06 -0.71 24.04
C LEU A 167 -15.15 -1.47 24.81
N GLN A 168 -14.77 -2.36 25.72
CA GLN A 168 -15.70 -3.15 26.55
C GLN A 168 -16.08 -2.46 27.86
N THR A 169 -15.60 -1.23 28.11
CA THR A 169 -16.05 -0.45 29.25
C THR A 169 -17.57 -0.19 29.18
N PRO A 170 -18.30 -0.21 30.31
CA PRO A 170 -19.74 0.03 30.32
C PRO A 170 -20.14 1.35 29.64
N GLU A 171 -19.32 2.39 29.80
CA GLU A 171 -19.50 3.70 29.15
C GLU A 171 -19.32 3.63 27.63
N SER A 172 -18.26 2.97 27.13
CA SER A 172 -18.06 2.78 25.69
C SER A 172 -19.16 1.94 25.05
N VAL A 173 -19.66 0.92 25.76
CA VAL A 173 -20.79 0.11 25.32
C VAL A 173 -22.07 0.94 25.28
N ALA A 174 -22.36 1.71 26.33
CA ALA A 174 -23.54 2.58 26.39
C ALA A 174 -23.52 3.64 25.28
N GLN A 175 -22.36 4.25 25.02
CA GLN A 175 -22.19 5.23 23.95
C GLN A 175 -22.47 4.61 22.57
N ARG A 176 -21.93 3.42 22.29
CA ARG A 176 -22.20 2.71 21.02
C ARG A 176 -23.68 2.35 20.87
N MET A 177 -24.33 1.93 21.95
CA MET A 177 -25.77 1.64 21.94
C MET A 177 -26.58 2.90 21.63
N TYR A 178 -26.22 4.04 22.22
CA TYR A 178 -26.86 5.33 21.94
C TYR A 178 -26.68 5.78 20.49
N GLU A 179 -25.45 5.70 19.97
CA GLU A 179 -25.14 6.03 18.57
C GLU A 179 -25.92 5.13 17.58
N ALA A 180 -26.01 3.84 17.86
CA ALA A 180 -26.78 2.90 17.05
C ALA A 180 -28.29 3.19 17.06
N GLU A 181 -28.83 3.63 18.20
CA GLU A 181 -30.23 4.03 18.31
C GLU A 181 -30.53 5.32 17.53
N GLU A 182 -29.63 6.30 17.61
CA GLU A 182 -29.70 7.54 16.81
C GLU A 182 -29.59 7.26 15.30
N GLU A 183 -28.69 6.39 14.88
CA GLU A 183 -28.54 6.00 13.47
C GLU A 183 -29.81 5.30 12.95
N LYS A 184 -30.37 4.37 13.73
CA LYS A 184 -31.63 3.70 13.40
C LYS A 184 -32.76 4.72 13.23
N ARG A 185 -32.85 5.71 14.11
CA ARG A 185 -33.86 6.79 14.01
C ARG A 185 -33.69 7.59 12.72
N ARG A 186 -32.46 7.97 12.36
CA ARG A 186 -32.18 8.69 11.10
C ARG A 186 -32.55 7.86 9.88
N ALA A 187 -32.18 6.57 9.86
CA ALA A 187 -32.51 5.65 8.77
C ALA A 187 -34.03 5.49 8.61
N ASP A 188 -34.78 5.40 9.71
CA ASP A 188 -36.25 5.33 9.68
C ASP A 188 -36.88 6.61 9.12
N GLU A 189 -36.38 7.78 9.52
CA GLU A 189 -36.81 9.07 8.97
C GLU A 189 -36.50 9.20 7.48
N GLU A 190 -35.30 8.81 7.08
CA GLU A 190 -34.88 8.82 5.68
C GLU A 190 -35.73 7.86 4.84
N GLY A 191 -35.98 6.65 5.34
CA GLY A 191 -36.89 5.70 4.72
C GLY A 191 -38.33 6.22 4.62
N LYS A 192 -38.83 6.96 5.63
CA LYS A 192 -40.13 7.65 5.55
C LYS A 192 -40.12 8.75 4.47
N ARG A 193 -39.05 9.53 4.36
CA ARG A 193 -38.90 10.57 3.32
C ARG A 193 -38.89 9.94 1.92
N GLN A 194 -38.09 8.89 1.72
CA GLN A 194 -38.02 8.14 0.46
C GLN A 194 -39.38 7.54 0.09
N ARG A 195 -40.10 6.91 1.02
CA ARG A 195 -41.46 6.39 0.79
C ARG A 195 -42.47 7.48 0.41
N LYS A 196 -42.40 8.64 1.05
CA LYS A 196 -43.26 9.79 0.75
C LYS A 196 -42.96 10.36 -0.64
N GLU A 197 -41.68 10.48 -0.99
CA GLU A 197 -41.25 10.94 -2.30
C GLU A 197 -41.64 9.95 -3.40
N TYR A 198 -41.45 8.65 -3.19
CA TYR A 198 -41.90 7.61 -4.11
C TYR A 198 -43.41 7.69 -4.33
N ARG A 199 -44.21 7.82 -3.26
CA ARG A 199 -45.66 8.00 -3.36
C ARG A 199 -46.04 9.26 -4.13
N ARG A 200 -45.29 10.36 -3.97
CA ARG A 200 -45.50 11.61 -4.73
C ARG A 200 -45.17 11.45 -6.22
N ARG A 201 -44.16 10.66 -6.56
CA ARG A 201 -43.62 10.54 -7.92
C ARG A 201 -44.32 9.45 -8.76
N TYR A 202 -44.81 8.38 -8.12
CA TYR A 202 -45.35 7.19 -8.79
C TYR A 202 -46.70 6.69 -8.23
N GLY A 203 -47.23 7.31 -7.17
CA GLY A 203 -48.55 6.96 -6.64
C GLY A 203 -49.66 7.67 -7.41
N ALA A 204 -50.26 6.96 -8.36
CA ALA A 204 -51.62 7.18 -8.86
C ALA A 204 -52.54 6.15 -8.20
#